data_AF-A0A495A4M8-F1
#
_entry.id   AF-A0A495A4M8-F1
#
_cell.length_a   1.000
_cell.length_b   1.000
_cell.length_c   1.000
_cell.angle_alpha   90.00
_cell.angle_beta   90.00
_cell.angle_gamma   90.00
#
_symmetry.space_group_name_H-M   'P 1'
#
loop_
_entity.id
_entity.type
_entity.pdbx_description
1 polymer ?
#
loop_
_entity_poly.entity_id
_entity_poly.type
_entity_poly.pdbx_seq_one_letter_code
_entity_poly.pdbx_strand_id
1 'polypeptide(L)'
;MSAADSTVPSLPEGYERTMPSGAVKLPALYATAGARAATSAAGDAAASASRRVLPALRTSPVGRILPASLRTPGRDRVSGALELPRVAHVVEGLAADPEWHEKFCRVVHATPHPEAPGSAETAVFSGALHCLAFPVAMSVLTRKDFPLPVLGMVHISNTVHHVSDVAVGERVTATAWTENLRAHRAGTMLDAVVTLTREDGSVAWAGRSGYLAKGVHTAIAGEAPRAGSEDAAQREHAPFEAPLPTGQWSLGAGTGRDYAAVSGDYNPIHLSDPSARALGMKGAIAHGMYTASRALALTGVPSEVPFTWSVDFATPVRLPATVAVAVDDDGRGAHWSASHVQVWGPKRNRPHAQLRVAAL
;
A
#
# COMPACT_ATOMS: atom_id res chain seq x y z
N MET A 1 15.96 7.06 -11.98
CA MET A 1 14.98 7.03 -10.86
C MET A 1 14.49 8.45 -10.67
N SER A 2 13.19 8.65 -10.40
CA SER A 2 12.63 10.01 -10.25
C SER A 2 13.22 10.66 -9.00
N ALA A 3 13.64 11.92 -9.10
CA ALA A 3 13.87 12.74 -7.92
C ALA A 3 12.60 12.71 -7.06
N ALA A 4 12.75 12.63 -5.74
CA ALA A 4 11.61 12.80 -4.84
C ALA A 4 11.00 14.18 -5.14
N ASP A 5 9.75 14.20 -5.56
CA ASP A 5 8.97 15.43 -5.68
C ASP A 5 8.99 16.08 -4.29
N SER A 6 9.56 17.27 -4.17
CA SER A 6 9.67 18.01 -2.90
C SER A 6 8.36 18.73 -2.54
N THR A 7 7.40 18.75 -3.46
CA THR A 7 6.14 19.46 -3.29
C THR A 7 5.18 18.66 -2.42
N VAL A 8 4.81 19.23 -1.27
CA VAL A 8 3.75 18.67 -0.43
C VAL A 8 2.46 18.59 -1.26
N PRO A 9 1.83 17.41 -1.40
CA PRO A 9 0.63 17.29 -2.23
C PRO A 9 -0.53 18.07 -1.62
N SER A 10 -1.32 18.69 -2.50
CA SER A 10 -2.53 19.42 -2.15
C SER A 10 -3.72 18.83 -2.89
N LEU A 11 -4.92 19.02 -2.32
CA LEU A 11 -6.14 18.50 -2.91
C LEU A 11 -6.37 19.14 -4.30
N PRO A 12 -6.51 18.35 -5.38
CA PRO A 12 -6.71 18.91 -6.71
C PRO A 12 -8.02 19.69 -6.83
N GLU A 13 -8.04 20.70 -7.71
CA GLU A 13 -9.25 21.46 -8.01
C GLU A 13 -10.37 20.56 -8.55
N GLY A 14 -11.61 20.88 -8.16
CA GLY A 14 -12.80 20.15 -8.58
C GLY A 14 -13.04 18.83 -7.86
N TYR A 15 -12.25 18.49 -6.84
CA TYR A 15 -12.57 17.38 -5.93
C TYR A 15 -13.62 17.83 -4.91
N GLU A 16 -14.72 17.08 -4.81
CA GLU A 16 -15.74 17.32 -3.79
C GLU A 16 -15.25 16.82 -2.43
N ARG A 17 -15.31 17.66 -1.40
CA ARG A 17 -15.00 17.25 -0.01
C ARG A 17 -16.24 16.68 0.65
N THR A 18 -16.14 15.45 1.14
CA THR A 18 -17.26 14.77 1.81
C THR A 18 -16.77 14.03 3.04
N MET A 19 -17.63 13.83 4.04
CA MET A 19 -17.32 12.91 5.13
C MET A 19 -17.58 11.46 4.66
N PRO A 20 -16.77 10.48 5.10
CA PRO A 20 -17.07 9.07 4.87
C PRO A 20 -18.47 8.70 5.36
N SER A 21 -19.21 7.93 4.57
CA SER A 21 -20.51 7.42 5.00
C SER A 21 -20.34 6.34 6.07
N GLY A 22 -20.55 6.69 7.34
CA GLY A 22 -20.43 5.78 8.48
C GLY A 22 -18.99 5.47 8.92
N ALA A 23 -18.85 4.69 9.99
CA ALA A 23 -17.53 4.31 10.51
C ALA A 23 -16.79 3.38 9.53
N VAL A 24 -15.58 3.76 9.14
CA VAL A 24 -14.71 2.92 8.28
C VAL A 24 -14.14 1.78 9.12
N LYS A 25 -14.86 0.66 9.16
CA LYS A 25 -14.41 -0.54 9.88
C LYS A 25 -13.53 -1.39 8.96
N LEU A 26 -12.22 -1.09 8.90
CA LEU A 26 -11.23 -1.81 8.07
C LEU A 26 -11.32 -3.34 8.15
N PRO A 27 -11.45 -3.97 9.33
CA PRO A 27 -11.60 -5.43 9.41
C PRO A 27 -12.87 -5.95 8.71
N ALA A 28 -13.97 -5.19 8.75
CA ALA A 28 -15.21 -5.55 8.08
C ALA A 28 -15.13 -5.38 6.55
N LEU A 29 -14.31 -4.43 6.07
CA LEU A 29 -14.04 -4.25 4.64
C LEU A 29 -13.33 -5.47 4.05
N TYR A 30 -12.30 -5.98 4.72
CA TYR A 30 -11.60 -7.18 4.26
C TYR A 30 -12.44 -8.45 4.38
N ALA A 31 -13.29 -8.57 5.40
CA ALA A 31 -14.21 -9.70 5.53
C ALA A 31 -15.24 -9.74 4.39
N THR A 32 -15.85 -8.60 4.07
CA THR A 32 -16.85 -8.48 2.98
C THR A 32 -16.22 -8.61 1.60
N ALA A 33 -15.04 -8.03 1.38
CA ALA A 33 -14.31 -8.18 0.13
C ALA A 33 -13.80 -9.61 -0.06
N GLY A 34 -13.35 -10.29 1.01
CA GLY A 34 -13.01 -11.72 1.00
C GLY A 34 -14.19 -12.61 0.58
N ALA A 35 -15.40 -12.32 1.06
CA ALA A 35 -16.61 -13.03 0.63
C ALA A 35 -16.93 -12.81 -0.87
N ARG A 36 -16.78 -11.57 -1.36
CA ARG A 36 -16.94 -11.26 -2.80
C ARG A 36 -15.89 -11.93 -3.68
N ALA A 37 -14.64 -11.96 -3.24
CA ALA A 37 -13.55 -12.62 -3.96
C ALA A 37 -13.66 -14.14 -3.93
N ALA A 38 -14.15 -14.74 -2.85
CA ALA A 38 -14.50 -16.16 -2.81
C ALA A 38 -15.64 -16.48 -3.79
N THR A 39 -16.61 -15.57 -3.92
CA THR A 39 -17.72 -15.69 -4.88
C THR A 39 -17.24 -15.55 -6.32
N SER A 40 -16.36 -14.58 -6.62
CA SER A 40 -15.76 -14.43 -7.95
C SER A 40 -14.80 -15.57 -8.28
N ALA A 41 -14.00 -16.05 -7.32
CA ALA A 41 -13.12 -17.20 -7.51
C ALA A 41 -13.92 -18.50 -7.72
N ALA A 42 -15.06 -18.67 -7.04
CA ALA A 42 -16.01 -19.74 -7.33
C ALA A 42 -16.64 -19.58 -8.73
N GLY A 43 -16.96 -18.35 -9.14
CA GLY A 43 -17.43 -18.01 -10.48
C GLY A 43 -16.39 -18.29 -11.57
N ASP A 44 -15.13 -17.92 -11.36
CA ASP A 44 -14.00 -18.15 -12.25
C ASP A 44 -13.59 -19.63 -12.27
N ALA A 45 -13.69 -20.34 -11.14
CA ALA A 45 -13.51 -21.78 -11.08
C ALA A 45 -14.63 -22.52 -11.82
N ALA A 46 -15.89 -22.07 -11.69
CA ALA A 46 -17.03 -22.58 -12.45
C ALA A 46 -16.92 -22.25 -13.94
N ALA A 47 -16.42 -21.07 -14.31
CA ALA A 47 -16.16 -20.66 -15.68
C ALA A 47 -14.94 -21.39 -16.29
N SER A 48 -13.91 -21.67 -15.49
CA SER A 48 -12.74 -22.49 -15.85
C SER A 48 -13.13 -23.96 -16.01
N ALA A 49 -13.95 -24.51 -15.10
CA ALA A 49 -14.51 -25.85 -15.21
C ALA A 49 -15.40 -25.94 -16.47
N SER A 50 -16.25 -24.95 -16.71
CA SER A 50 -17.04 -24.84 -17.94
C SER A 50 -16.13 -24.76 -19.18
N ARG A 51 -15.05 -23.96 -19.17
CA ARG A 51 -14.07 -23.86 -20.27
C ARG A 51 -13.26 -25.13 -20.50
N ARG A 52 -13.04 -25.97 -19.49
CA ARG A 52 -12.34 -27.26 -19.63
C ARG A 52 -13.28 -28.41 -20.01
N VAL A 53 -14.53 -28.35 -19.58
CA VAL A 53 -15.53 -29.42 -19.77
C VAL A 53 -16.34 -29.22 -21.07
N LEU A 54 -16.61 -27.98 -21.50
CA LEU A 54 -17.34 -27.68 -22.74
C LEU A 54 -16.61 -28.12 -24.03
N PRO A 55 -15.27 -28.02 -24.18
CA PRO A 55 -14.57 -28.54 -25.34
C PRO A 55 -14.64 -30.08 -25.43
N ALA A 56 -14.58 -30.76 -24.28
CA ALA A 56 -14.66 -32.22 -24.19
C ALA A 56 -16.08 -32.76 -24.45
N LEU A 57 -17.12 -31.99 -24.13
CA LEU A 57 -18.52 -32.33 -24.43
C LEU A 57 -18.96 -31.90 -25.85
N ARG A 58 -18.27 -30.94 -26.48
CA ARG A 58 -18.54 -30.50 -27.87
C ARG A 58 -18.16 -31.54 -28.93
N THR A 59 -17.21 -32.42 -28.63
CA THR A 59 -16.77 -33.52 -29.50
C THR A 59 -17.46 -34.86 -29.19
N SER A 60 -18.34 -34.89 -28.18
CA SER A 60 -19.15 -36.04 -27.81
C SER A 60 -20.48 -36.05 -28.57
N PRO A 61 -21.04 -37.23 -28.91
CA PRO A 61 -22.36 -37.35 -29.55
C PRO A 61 -23.51 -36.72 -28.74
N VAL A 62 -23.32 -36.44 -27.44
CA VAL A 62 -24.30 -35.76 -26.56
C VAL A 62 -24.35 -34.24 -26.80
N GLY A 63 -23.30 -33.63 -27.36
CA GLY A 63 -23.19 -32.17 -27.55
C GLY A 63 -24.16 -31.56 -28.58
N ARG A 64 -24.87 -32.39 -29.37
CA ARG A 64 -25.84 -31.94 -30.39
C ARG A 64 -27.25 -31.64 -29.83
N ILE A 65 -27.50 -31.91 -28.54
CA ILE A 65 -28.83 -31.76 -27.90
C ILE A 65 -28.90 -30.50 -27.01
N LEU A 66 -27.82 -29.73 -26.87
CA LEU A 66 -27.80 -28.56 -25.97
C LEU A 66 -28.60 -27.37 -26.54
N PRO A 67 -29.45 -26.70 -25.73
CA PRO A 67 -30.24 -25.55 -26.15
C PRO A 67 -29.35 -24.36 -26.54
N ALA A 68 -29.82 -23.56 -27.52
CA ALA A 68 -29.08 -22.43 -28.10
C ALA A 68 -28.67 -21.36 -27.06
N SER A 69 -29.37 -21.29 -25.92
CA SER A 69 -29.05 -20.41 -24.78
C SER A 69 -27.69 -20.70 -24.12
N LEU A 70 -27.10 -21.90 -24.33
CA LEU A 70 -25.78 -22.27 -23.81
C LEU A 70 -24.65 -22.12 -24.85
N ARG A 71 -24.94 -21.66 -26.07
CA ARG A 71 -23.94 -21.51 -27.15
C ARG A 71 -23.33 -20.11 -27.25
N THR A 72 -23.86 -19.13 -26.52
CA THR A 72 -23.40 -17.73 -26.59
C THR A 72 -22.94 -17.27 -25.22
N PRO A 73 -21.65 -17.00 -25.00
CA PRO A 73 -21.23 -16.25 -23.83
C PRO A 73 -21.64 -14.79 -24.06
N GLY A 74 -22.64 -14.32 -23.31
CA GLY A 74 -22.91 -12.90 -23.11
C GLY A 74 -21.65 -12.26 -22.55
N ARG A 75 -20.95 -11.52 -23.41
CA ARG A 75 -19.75 -10.78 -23.08
C ARG A 75 -20.21 -9.39 -22.66
N ASP A 76 -20.67 -9.24 -21.43
CA ASP A 76 -20.86 -7.91 -20.84
C ASP A 76 -19.49 -7.33 -20.52
N ARG A 77 -18.80 -6.88 -21.58
CA ARG A 77 -17.78 -5.85 -21.47
C ARG A 77 -18.53 -4.55 -21.22
N VAL A 78 -18.60 -4.12 -19.96
CA VAL A 78 -18.84 -2.71 -19.68
C VAL A 78 -17.63 -1.96 -20.23
N SER A 79 -17.82 -1.42 -21.43
CA SER A 79 -16.88 -0.62 -22.21
C SER A 79 -16.93 0.83 -21.71
N GLY A 80 -16.50 1.04 -20.47
CA GLY A 80 -16.17 2.36 -19.93
C GLY A 80 -14.67 2.42 -19.70
N ALA A 81 -14.01 3.50 -20.14
CA ALA A 81 -12.64 3.74 -19.74
C ALA A 81 -12.62 4.03 -18.22
N LEU A 82 -11.66 3.47 -17.48
CA LEU A 82 -11.60 3.65 -16.02
C LEU A 82 -11.37 5.12 -15.67
N GLU A 83 -12.13 5.62 -14.71
CA GLU A 83 -12.00 6.96 -14.13
C GLU A 83 -12.01 6.86 -12.61
N LEU A 84 -11.17 7.66 -11.95
CA LEU A 84 -11.20 7.78 -10.49
C LEU A 84 -12.29 8.77 -10.07
N PRO A 85 -12.99 8.52 -8.94
CA PRO A 85 -13.91 9.51 -8.39
C PRO A 85 -13.15 10.78 -7.99
N ARG A 86 -13.65 11.94 -8.41
CA ARG A 86 -13.15 13.27 -8.00
C ARG A 86 -13.71 13.65 -6.64
N VAL A 87 -13.43 12.84 -5.64
CA VAL A 87 -13.91 13.03 -4.27
C VAL A 87 -12.75 12.90 -3.30
N ALA A 88 -12.76 13.77 -2.29
CA ALA A 88 -11.94 13.63 -1.11
C ALA A 88 -12.79 13.33 0.11
N HIS A 89 -12.34 12.37 0.91
CA HIS A 89 -12.92 12.09 2.21
C HIS A 89 -12.17 12.86 3.29
N VAL A 90 -12.92 13.59 4.12
CA VAL A 90 -12.40 14.41 5.21
C VAL A 90 -12.85 13.84 6.55
N VAL A 91 -11.92 13.66 7.47
CA VAL A 91 -12.17 13.23 8.85
C VAL A 91 -11.43 14.17 9.81
N GLU A 92 -12.19 14.88 10.62
CA GLU A 92 -11.69 15.82 11.62
C GLU A 92 -11.43 15.13 12.96
N GLY A 93 -10.57 15.73 13.78
CA GLY A 93 -10.38 15.32 15.17
C GLY A 93 -9.71 13.97 15.37
N LEU A 94 -8.97 13.47 14.36
CA LEU A 94 -8.14 12.28 14.49
C LEU A 94 -6.99 12.56 15.45
N ALA A 95 -6.73 11.64 16.35
CA ALA A 95 -5.61 11.73 17.28
C ALA A 95 -4.98 10.35 17.47
N ALA A 96 -3.67 10.31 17.63
CA ALA A 96 -2.97 9.10 18.04
C ALA A 96 -3.25 8.83 19.52
N ASP A 97 -3.87 7.70 19.82
CA ASP A 97 -4.02 7.23 21.19
C ASP A 97 -2.63 6.83 21.77
N PRO A 98 -2.31 7.20 23.02
CA PRO A 98 -1.00 6.93 23.61
C PRO A 98 -0.63 5.43 23.68
N GLU A 99 -1.56 4.58 24.14
CA GLU A 99 -1.30 3.14 24.27
C GLU A 99 -1.14 2.49 22.89
N TRP A 100 -1.97 2.91 21.93
CA TRP A 100 -1.85 2.48 20.54
C TRP A 100 -0.50 2.86 19.94
N HIS A 101 -0.05 4.11 20.13
CA HIS A 101 1.22 4.60 19.59
C HIS A 101 2.42 3.85 20.18
N GLU A 102 2.44 3.63 21.50
CA GLU A 102 3.48 2.86 22.16
C GLU A 102 3.53 1.42 21.61
N LYS A 103 2.36 0.78 21.46
CA LYS A 103 2.25 -0.56 20.88
C LYS A 103 2.73 -0.58 19.43
N PHE A 104 2.38 0.43 18.62
CA PHE A 104 2.86 0.56 17.26
C PHE A 104 4.38 0.62 17.21
N CYS A 105 4.99 1.54 17.98
CA CYS A 105 6.44 1.72 18.04
C CYS A 105 7.14 0.42 18.45
N ARG A 106 6.61 -0.31 19.43
CA ARG A 106 7.13 -1.62 19.85
C ARG A 106 7.12 -2.66 18.72
N VAL A 107 6.02 -2.74 17.96
CA VAL A 107 5.88 -3.69 16.84
C VAL A 107 6.90 -3.41 15.74
N VAL A 108 7.14 -2.13 15.41
CA VAL A 108 8.06 -1.75 14.34
C VAL A 108 9.49 -1.48 14.84
N HIS A 109 9.75 -1.64 16.14
CA HIS A 109 11.03 -1.33 16.78
C HIS A 109 11.46 0.13 16.63
N ALA A 110 10.50 1.06 16.63
CA ALA A 110 10.78 2.49 16.68
C ALA A 110 10.97 2.96 18.13
N THR A 111 11.90 3.89 18.31
CA THR A 111 12.09 4.61 19.57
C THR A 111 11.28 5.92 19.50
N PRO A 112 10.29 6.13 20.38
CA PRO A 112 9.62 7.41 20.49
C PRO A 112 10.60 8.53 20.87
N HIS A 113 10.35 9.74 20.38
CA HIS A 113 11.13 10.94 20.69
C HIS A 113 10.19 12.06 21.14
N PRO A 114 10.69 13.05 21.90
CA PRO A 114 9.87 14.19 22.27
C PRO A 114 9.52 15.03 21.04
N GLU A 115 8.38 15.70 21.05
CA GLU A 115 7.92 16.59 19.97
C GLU A 115 8.92 17.72 19.68
N ALA A 116 9.57 18.22 20.73
CA ALA A 116 10.64 19.21 20.67
C ALA A 116 11.66 18.93 21.79
N PRO A 117 12.93 19.35 21.69
CA PRO A 117 13.91 19.24 22.76
C PRO A 117 13.38 19.83 24.08
N GLY A 118 13.27 18.97 25.09
CA GLY A 118 12.75 19.35 26.41
C GLY A 118 11.22 19.32 26.54
N SER A 119 10.48 18.99 25.47
CA SER A 119 9.04 18.74 25.56
C SER A 119 8.75 17.49 26.39
N ALA A 120 7.68 17.55 27.19
CA ALA A 120 7.12 16.38 27.86
C ALA A 120 6.21 15.56 26.92
N GLU A 121 5.83 16.14 25.78
CA GLU A 121 4.97 15.51 24.78
C GLU A 121 5.80 14.64 23.84
N THR A 122 5.25 13.48 23.48
CA THR A 122 5.89 12.52 22.58
C THR A 122 5.41 12.76 21.16
N ALA A 123 6.33 12.82 20.20
CA ALA A 123 6.00 12.89 18.78
C ALA A 123 5.41 11.57 18.27
N VAL A 124 4.37 11.65 17.46
CA VAL A 124 3.82 10.50 16.73
C VAL A 124 4.80 10.12 15.62
N PHE A 125 5.52 9.02 15.82
CA PHE A 125 6.35 8.39 14.79
C PHE A 125 5.68 8.38 13.39
N SER A 126 6.39 8.83 12.37
CA SER A 126 5.81 9.05 11.02
C SER A 126 5.15 7.82 10.39
N GLY A 127 5.69 6.62 10.65
CA GLY A 127 5.06 5.36 10.23
C GLY A 127 3.70 5.10 10.90
N ALA A 128 3.51 5.59 12.13
CA ALA A 128 2.23 5.53 12.83
C ALA A 128 1.24 6.56 12.26
N LEU A 129 1.68 7.76 11.87
CA LEU A 129 0.82 8.74 11.18
C LEU A 129 0.24 8.18 9.88
N HIS A 130 1.03 7.40 9.12
CA HIS A 130 0.48 6.65 7.98
C HIS A 130 -0.65 5.70 8.40
N CYS A 131 -0.50 4.93 9.49
CA CYS A 131 -1.54 4.03 9.97
C CYS A 131 -2.78 4.76 10.52
N LEU A 132 -2.60 5.92 11.14
CA LEU A 132 -3.69 6.80 11.57
C LEU A 132 -4.50 7.32 10.37
N ALA A 133 -3.81 7.69 9.29
CA ALA A 133 -4.39 8.20 8.05
C ALA A 133 -5.00 7.10 7.15
N PHE A 134 -4.49 5.87 7.23
CA PHE A 134 -4.83 4.75 6.36
C PHE A 134 -6.34 4.45 6.26
N PRO A 135 -7.14 4.43 7.35
CA PRO A 135 -8.59 4.27 7.26
C PRO A 135 -9.28 5.30 6.36
N VAL A 136 -8.79 6.55 6.34
CA VAL A 136 -9.38 7.62 5.53
C VAL A 136 -9.09 7.37 4.05
N ALA A 137 -7.87 6.96 3.68
CA ALA A 137 -7.58 6.52 2.31
C ALA A 137 -8.46 5.32 1.88
N MET A 138 -8.59 4.32 2.74
CA MET A 138 -9.42 3.14 2.45
C MET A 138 -10.89 3.49 2.24
N SER A 139 -11.38 4.52 2.91
CA SER A 139 -12.75 4.99 2.73
C SER A 139 -13.01 5.51 1.31
N VAL A 140 -11.99 6.07 0.63
CA VAL A 140 -12.06 6.46 -0.79
C VAL A 140 -11.95 5.23 -1.69
N LEU A 141 -10.99 4.33 -1.42
CA LEU A 141 -10.78 3.11 -2.23
C LEU A 141 -11.97 2.14 -2.17
N THR A 142 -12.80 2.21 -1.13
CA THR A 142 -13.94 1.30 -0.93
C THR A 142 -15.30 1.93 -1.27
N ARG A 143 -15.30 3.11 -1.89
CA ARG A 143 -16.52 3.71 -2.43
C ARG A 143 -17.15 2.80 -3.48
N LYS A 144 -18.48 2.91 -3.64
CA LYS A 144 -19.26 2.12 -4.60
C LYS A 144 -18.87 2.39 -6.06
N ASP A 145 -18.44 3.62 -6.34
CA ASP A 145 -18.00 4.11 -7.65
C ASP A 145 -16.49 3.94 -7.88
N PHE A 146 -15.75 3.34 -6.94
CA PHE A 146 -14.33 3.13 -7.11
C PHE A 146 -14.06 2.01 -8.15
N PRO A 147 -13.20 2.26 -9.16
CA PRO A 147 -13.15 1.42 -10.37
C PRO A 147 -12.31 0.15 -10.24
N LEU A 148 -11.59 -0.06 -9.12
CA LEU A 148 -10.62 -1.14 -8.97
C LEU A 148 -10.90 -2.02 -7.73
N PRO A 149 -10.61 -3.33 -7.79
CA PRO A 149 -10.82 -4.21 -6.66
C PRO A 149 -9.77 -3.94 -5.57
N VAL A 150 -10.22 -3.57 -4.36
CA VAL A 150 -9.32 -3.33 -3.20
C VAL A 150 -8.71 -4.62 -2.66
N LEU A 151 -9.45 -5.73 -2.67
CA LEU A 151 -8.94 -6.98 -2.15
C LEU A 151 -7.79 -7.51 -3.02
N GLY A 152 -6.66 -7.76 -2.39
CA GLY A 152 -5.47 -8.25 -3.08
C GLY A 152 -4.69 -7.15 -3.83
N MET A 153 -5.07 -5.87 -3.69
CA MET A 153 -4.19 -4.78 -4.10
C MET A 153 -2.87 -4.88 -3.36
N VAL A 154 -1.79 -4.57 -4.07
CA VAL A 154 -0.44 -4.62 -3.54
C VAL A 154 0.07 -3.19 -3.41
N HIS A 155 0.52 -2.83 -2.20
CA HIS A 155 1.23 -1.58 -1.97
C HIS A 155 2.65 -1.71 -2.53
N ILE A 156 3.00 -0.90 -3.53
CA ILE A 156 4.27 -1.04 -4.27
C ILE A 156 5.22 0.15 -4.11
N SER A 157 4.72 1.30 -3.69
CA SER A 157 5.55 2.44 -3.31
C SER A 157 4.84 3.31 -2.28
N ASN A 158 5.58 4.00 -1.40
CA ASN A 158 5.02 5.00 -0.51
C ASN A 158 5.98 6.20 -0.45
N THR A 159 5.47 7.42 -0.45
CA THR A 159 6.26 8.65 -0.24
C THR A 159 5.54 9.52 0.77
N VAL A 160 6.28 10.09 1.71
CA VAL A 160 5.74 10.92 2.79
C VAL A 160 6.59 12.16 2.94
N HIS A 161 5.91 13.30 3.04
CA HIS A 161 6.44 14.56 3.51
C HIS A 161 6.03 14.73 4.97
N HIS A 162 7.00 14.60 5.86
CA HIS A 162 6.84 14.90 7.28
C HIS A 162 7.27 16.35 7.49
N VAL A 163 6.31 17.26 7.56
CA VAL A 163 6.56 18.71 7.58
C VAL A 163 6.82 19.21 9.00
N SER A 164 6.10 18.67 9.98
CA SER A 164 6.30 18.95 11.40
C SER A 164 5.80 17.80 12.24
N ASP A 165 6.41 17.58 13.40
CA ASP A 165 5.96 16.56 14.36
C ASP A 165 4.52 16.82 14.82
N VAL A 166 3.76 15.75 15.06
CA VAL A 166 2.41 15.79 15.62
C VAL A 166 2.50 15.16 17.00
N ALA A 167 2.03 15.83 18.05
CA ALA A 167 2.07 15.27 19.39
C ALA A 167 1.08 14.10 19.55
N VAL A 168 1.43 13.11 20.37
CA VAL A 168 0.49 12.05 20.78
C VAL A 168 -0.70 12.69 21.50
N GLY A 169 -1.92 12.35 21.06
CA GLY A 169 -3.16 12.97 21.55
C GLY A 169 -3.57 14.25 20.84
N GLU A 170 -2.70 14.85 20.02
CA GLU A 170 -3.03 16.02 19.22
C GLU A 170 -4.06 15.71 18.15
N ARG A 171 -5.00 16.64 17.92
CA ARG A 171 -6.07 16.49 16.94
C ARG A 171 -5.66 17.07 15.60
N VAL A 172 -5.77 16.25 14.56
CA VAL A 172 -5.55 16.63 13.16
C VAL A 172 -6.75 16.29 12.30
N THR A 173 -6.86 16.98 11.16
CA THR A 173 -7.83 16.68 10.12
C THR A 173 -7.15 15.94 8.98
N ALA A 174 -7.63 14.73 8.68
CA ALA A 174 -7.19 13.96 7.53
C ALA A 174 -8.08 14.26 6.32
N THR A 175 -7.44 14.56 5.19
CA THR A 175 -8.11 14.66 3.88
C THR A 175 -7.48 13.64 2.94
N ALA A 176 -8.26 12.68 2.45
CA ALA A 176 -7.77 11.63 1.56
C ALA A 176 -8.45 11.66 0.19
N TRP A 177 -7.70 11.38 -0.87
CA TRP A 177 -8.20 11.25 -2.24
C TRP A 177 -7.37 10.24 -3.04
N THR A 178 -7.73 10.03 -4.30
CA THR A 178 -6.94 9.21 -5.24
C THR A 178 -6.63 9.96 -6.52
N GLU A 179 -5.47 9.66 -7.10
CA GLU A 179 -4.98 10.28 -8.34
C GLU A 179 -4.08 9.30 -9.13
N ASN A 180 -3.54 9.78 -10.26
CA ASN A 180 -2.52 9.09 -11.06
C ASN A 180 -2.88 7.66 -11.48
N LEU A 181 -4.12 7.44 -11.91
CA LEU A 181 -4.54 6.17 -12.51
C LEU A 181 -3.73 5.92 -13.79
N ARG A 182 -3.01 4.80 -13.86
CA ARG A 182 -2.08 4.50 -14.94
C ARG A 182 -1.93 3.00 -15.19
N ALA A 183 -1.66 2.66 -16.44
CA ALA A 183 -1.33 1.27 -16.80
C ALA A 183 -0.02 0.83 -16.16
N HIS A 184 0.06 -0.45 -15.76
CA HIS A 184 1.27 -1.08 -15.27
C HIS A 184 1.44 -2.47 -15.91
N ARG A 185 2.68 -2.93 -16.09
CA ARG A 185 2.97 -4.24 -16.73
C ARG A 185 2.28 -5.43 -16.05
N ALA A 186 1.93 -5.29 -14.76
CA ALA A 186 1.30 -6.33 -13.96
C ALA A 186 -0.15 -6.00 -13.55
N GLY A 187 -0.74 -4.92 -14.06
CA GLY A 187 -2.13 -4.55 -13.79
C GLY A 187 -2.41 -3.06 -14.01
N THR A 188 -3.22 -2.47 -13.14
CA THR A 188 -3.51 -1.03 -13.14
C THR A 188 -3.06 -0.43 -11.81
N MET A 189 -2.44 0.74 -11.86
CA MET A 189 -1.87 1.41 -10.70
C MET A 189 -2.57 2.74 -10.46
N LEU A 190 -2.66 3.14 -9.20
CA LEU A 190 -3.11 4.47 -8.78
C LEU A 190 -2.37 4.89 -7.52
N ASP A 191 -2.48 6.16 -7.18
CA ASP A 191 -1.94 6.70 -5.94
C ASP A 191 -3.10 7.11 -5.02
N ALA A 192 -3.08 6.66 -3.77
CA ALA A 192 -3.94 7.18 -2.71
C ALA A 192 -3.14 8.21 -1.91
N VAL A 193 -3.69 9.41 -1.75
CA VAL A 193 -3.02 10.52 -1.07
C VAL A 193 -3.80 10.88 0.18
N VAL A 194 -3.10 11.19 1.26
CA VAL A 194 -3.69 11.73 2.50
C VAL A 194 -2.83 12.86 3.03
N THR A 195 -3.46 13.97 3.42
CA THR A 195 -2.84 15.06 4.18
C THR A 195 -3.40 15.10 5.60
N LEU A 196 -2.55 15.31 6.59
CA LEU A 196 -2.92 15.63 7.97
C LEU A 196 -2.64 17.12 8.21
N THR A 197 -3.70 17.84 8.59
CA THR A 197 -3.68 19.29 8.78
C THR A 197 -4.06 19.65 10.21
N ARG A 198 -3.48 20.72 10.74
CA ARG A 198 -3.87 21.32 12.03
C ARG A 198 -5.08 22.23 11.86
N GLU A 199 -5.60 22.74 12.98
CA GLU A 199 -6.75 23.67 13.01
C GLU A 199 -6.47 24.98 12.24
N ASP A 200 -5.23 25.45 12.24
CA ASP A 200 -4.80 26.64 11.48
C ASP A 200 -4.66 26.39 9.96
N GLY A 201 -4.91 25.16 9.51
CA GLY A 201 -4.80 24.74 8.12
C GLY A 201 -3.39 24.36 7.65
N SER A 202 -2.37 24.45 8.52
CA SER A 202 -1.02 24.00 8.21
C SER A 202 -0.97 22.48 8.02
N VAL A 203 -0.20 22.02 7.03
CA VAL A 203 0.01 20.59 6.78
C VAL A 203 1.17 20.11 7.64
N ALA A 204 0.92 19.19 8.56
CA ALA A 204 1.96 18.56 9.39
C ALA A 204 2.56 17.33 8.69
N TRP A 205 1.74 16.61 7.91
CA TRP A 205 2.14 15.36 7.27
C TRP A 205 1.36 15.13 5.99
N ALA A 206 2.00 14.62 4.95
CA ALA A 206 1.33 14.22 3.73
C ALA A 206 1.94 12.93 3.17
N GLY A 207 1.10 11.96 2.79
CA GLY A 207 1.53 10.67 2.28
C GLY A 207 0.86 10.33 0.96
N ARG A 208 1.63 9.75 0.04
CA ARG A 208 1.20 9.20 -1.25
C ARG A 208 1.56 7.71 -1.30
N SER A 209 0.54 6.85 -1.36
CA SER A 209 0.67 5.40 -1.41
C SER A 209 0.29 4.86 -2.78
N GLY A 210 1.24 4.24 -3.47
CA GLY A 210 1.05 3.63 -4.78
C GLY A 210 0.52 2.20 -4.68
N TYR A 211 -0.70 1.98 -5.18
CA TYR A 211 -1.36 0.67 -5.15
C TYR A 211 -1.48 0.06 -6.55
N LEU A 212 -1.18 -1.23 -6.64
CA LEU A 212 -1.33 -2.04 -7.85
C LEU A 212 -2.54 -2.98 -7.71
N ALA A 213 -3.56 -2.76 -8.54
CA ALA A 213 -4.62 -3.73 -8.82
C ALA A 213 -4.06 -4.79 -9.78
N LYS A 214 -3.47 -5.84 -9.23
CA LYS A 214 -2.75 -6.87 -9.97
C LYS A 214 -3.69 -7.64 -10.91
N GLY A 215 -3.29 -7.81 -12.17
CA GLY A 215 -4.03 -8.56 -13.19
C GLY A 215 -5.20 -7.81 -13.84
N VAL A 216 -5.51 -6.58 -13.38
CA VAL A 216 -6.53 -5.73 -13.99
C VAL A 216 -5.89 -4.89 -15.10
N HIS A 217 -6.23 -5.18 -16.35
CA HIS A 217 -5.75 -4.46 -17.52
C HIS A 217 -6.95 -3.96 -18.32
N THR A 218 -7.40 -2.75 -18.02
CA THR A 218 -8.56 -2.09 -18.63
C THR A 218 -8.14 -0.76 -19.23
N ALA A 219 -8.85 -0.29 -20.25
CA ALA A 219 -8.61 1.02 -20.83
C ALA A 219 -8.86 2.11 -19.79
N ILE A 220 -8.00 3.12 -19.74
CA ILE A 220 -8.08 4.25 -18.80
C ILE A 220 -8.54 5.47 -19.58
N ALA A 221 -9.46 6.26 -19.03
CA ALA A 221 -9.99 7.43 -19.72
C ALA A 221 -8.88 8.47 -19.93
N GLY A 222 -8.77 9.01 -21.16
CA GLY A 222 -7.75 9.98 -21.50
C GLY A 222 -6.34 9.43 -21.73
N GLU A 223 -6.07 8.13 -21.48
CA GLU A 223 -4.86 7.47 -21.97
C GLU A 223 -5.11 6.87 -23.35
N ALA A 224 -4.32 7.26 -24.36
CA ALA A 224 -4.25 6.53 -25.61
C ALA A 224 -3.82 5.08 -25.34
N PRO A 225 -4.35 4.06 -26.06
CA PRO A 225 -3.86 2.70 -25.95
C PRO A 225 -2.35 2.72 -26.18
N ARG A 226 -1.55 2.40 -25.16
CA ARG A 226 -0.13 2.16 -25.37
C ARG A 226 -0.03 0.92 -26.28
N ALA A 227 0.14 1.15 -27.58
CA ALA A 227 0.68 0.14 -28.48
C ALA A 227 1.92 -0.41 -27.78
N GLY A 228 1.93 -1.74 -27.55
CA GLY A 228 2.81 -2.41 -26.58
C GLY A 228 4.15 -1.72 -26.47
N SER A 229 4.36 -0.97 -25.37
CA SER A 229 5.53 -0.11 -25.25
C SER A 229 6.76 -1.00 -25.17
N GLU A 230 7.47 -1.11 -26.27
CA GLU A 230 8.83 -1.65 -26.35
C GLU A 230 9.76 -0.88 -25.37
N ASP A 231 9.41 0.35 -24.97
CA ASP A 231 10.05 1.12 -23.89
C ASP A 231 9.92 0.50 -22.48
N ALA A 232 8.93 -0.35 -22.22
CA ALA A 232 8.83 -1.07 -20.95
C ALA A 232 9.75 -2.30 -20.88
N ALA A 233 10.33 -2.71 -22.02
CA ALA A 233 11.22 -3.86 -22.12
C ALA A 233 12.70 -3.53 -21.80
N GLN A 234 13.04 -2.26 -21.51
CA GLN A 234 14.44 -1.81 -21.32
C GLN A 234 14.69 -1.01 -20.04
N ARG A 235 13.99 -1.33 -18.94
CA ARG A 235 14.68 -1.31 -17.64
C ARG A 235 15.16 -2.72 -17.39
N GLU A 236 16.27 -3.10 -18.01
CA GLU A 236 17.13 -4.13 -17.42
C GLU A 236 17.26 -3.76 -15.96
N HIS A 237 16.61 -4.52 -15.07
CA HIS A 237 16.94 -4.43 -13.66
C HIS A 237 18.39 -4.86 -13.60
N ALA A 238 19.29 -3.89 -13.50
CA ALA A 238 20.67 -4.17 -13.16
C ALA A 238 20.63 -5.19 -12.01
N PRO A 239 21.41 -6.29 -12.11
CA PRO A 239 21.38 -7.32 -11.10
C PRO A 239 21.58 -6.66 -9.74
N PHE A 240 20.68 -6.94 -8.80
CA PHE A 240 20.76 -6.36 -7.47
C PHE A 240 22.06 -6.82 -6.81
N GLU A 241 22.95 -5.88 -6.57
CA GLU A 241 24.16 -6.10 -5.79
C GLU A 241 23.84 -5.82 -4.32
N ALA A 242 23.87 -6.88 -3.51
CA ALA A 242 23.57 -6.77 -2.09
C ALA A 242 24.70 -5.99 -1.38
N PRO A 243 24.41 -4.90 -0.66
CA PRO A 243 25.41 -4.19 0.13
C PRO A 243 25.87 -5.05 1.32
N LEU A 244 26.97 -4.62 1.97
CA LEU A 244 27.37 -5.21 3.25
C LEU A 244 26.25 -5.00 4.29
N PRO A 245 25.75 -6.07 4.94
CA PRO A 245 24.68 -5.93 5.92
C PRO A 245 25.18 -5.23 7.18
N THR A 246 24.43 -4.23 7.63
CA THR A 246 24.61 -3.58 8.94
C THR A 246 23.71 -4.20 10.01
N GLY A 247 22.77 -5.06 9.62
CA GLY A 247 21.91 -5.79 10.54
C GLY A 247 21.11 -6.91 9.89
N GLN A 248 20.30 -7.58 10.72
CA GLN A 248 19.41 -8.66 10.29
C GLN A 248 18.12 -8.63 11.11
N TRP A 249 16.98 -8.90 10.47
CA TRP A 249 15.70 -9.12 11.16
C TRP A 249 15.28 -10.58 11.05
N SER A 250 14.82 -11.12 12.19
CA SER A 250 14.12 -12.40 12.26
C SER A 250 12.62 -12.14 12.36
N LEU A 251 11.89 -12.46 11.30
CA LEU A 251 10.45 -12.22 11.18
C LEU A 251 9.70 -13.55 11.36
N GLY A 252 8.98 -13.67 12.48
CA GLY A 252 8.18 -14.85 12.78
C GLY A 252 6.91 -14.95 11.92
N ALA A 253 6.26 -16.11 11.94
CA ALA A 253 4.99 -16.32 11.23
C ALA A 253 3.82 -15.45 11.77
N GLY A 254 3.98 -14.86 12.96
CA GLY A 254 3.03 -13.92 13.57
C GLY A 254 3.16 -12.48 13.08
N THR A 255 4.29 -12.11 12.47
CA THR A 255 4.65 -10.70 12.15
C THR A 255 3.53 -9.94 11.43
N GLY A 256 2.87 -10.57 10.45
CA GLY A 256 1.76 -9.95 9.74
C GLY A 256 0.54 -9.68 10.64
N ARG A 257 0.19 -10.60 11.54
CA ARG A 257 -0.93 -10.40 12.47
C ARG A 257 -0.62 -9.34 13.54
N ASP A 258 0.62 -9.33 14.02
CA ASP A 258 1.07 -8.37 15.02
C ASP A 258 1.01 -6.94 14.47
N TYR A 259 1.43 -6.75 13.21
CA TYR A 259 1.31 -5.46 12.53
C TYR A 259 -0.14 -5.11 12.16
N ALA A 260 -0.95 -6.08 11.72
CA ALA A 260 -2.38 -5.85 11.43
C ALA A 260 -3.12 -5.30 12.67
N ALA A 261 -2.76 -5.77 13.87
CA ALA A 261 -3.35 -5.33 15.13
C ALA A 261 -3.06 -3.87 15.52
N VAL A 262 -2.01 -3.25 14.96
CA VAL A 262 -1.68 -1.84 15.20
C VAL A 262 -1.95 -0.95 13.98
N SER A 263 -1.98 -1.50 12.77
CA SER A 263 -2.25 -0.74 11.53
C SER A 263 -3.71 -0.75 11.11
N GLY A 264 -4.50 -1.73 11.57
CA GLY A 264 -5.85 -1.98 11.06
C GLY A 264 -5.88 -2.65 9.68
N ASP A 265 -4.72 -2.93 9.07
CA ASP A 265 -4.63 -3.61 7.78
C ASP A 265 -4.71 -5.14 7.95
N TYR A 266 -5.95 -5.64 7.94
CA TYR A 266 -6.24 -7.07 8.00
C TYR A 266 -6.38 -7.72 6.62
N ASN A 267 -5.68 -7.21 5.59
CA ASN A 267 -5.65 -7.86 4.28
C ASN A 267 -5.23 -9.34 4.43
N PRO A 268 -6.04 -10.32 3.96
CA PRO A 268 -5.80 -11.74 4.25
C PRO A 268 -4.43 -12.26 3.79
N ILE A 269 -3.77 -11.60 2.83
CA ILE A 269 -2.42 -11.96 2.38
C ILE A 269 -1.35 -11.91 3.50
N HIS A 270 -1.64 -11.24 4.62
CA HIS A 270 -0.73 -11.08 5.75
C HIS A 270 -1.03 -12.00 6.94
N LEU A 271 -2.23 -12.60 6.99
CA LEU A 271 -2.73 -13.19 8.23
C LEU A 271 -2.31 -14.65 8.40
N SER A 272 -2.39 -15.44 7.32
CA SER A 272 -2.04 -16.86 7.34
C SER A 272 -1.69 -17.40 5.95
N ASP A 273 -0.94 -18.49 5.90
CA ASP A 273 -0.62 -19.19 4.65
C ASP A 273 -1.86 -19.58 3.83
N PRO A 274 -2.92 -20.17 4.43
CA PRO A 274 -4.14 -20.51 3.70
C PRO A 274 -4.82 -19.29 3.06
N SER A 275 -4.96 -18.20 3.83
CA SER A 275 -5.63 -16.99 3.34
C SER A 275 -4.82 -16.28 2.25
N ALA A 276 -3.50 -16.26 2.36
CA ALA A 276 -2.62 -15.72 1.33
C ALA A 276 -2.64 -16.58 0.04
N ARG A 277 -2.67 -17.91 0.16
CA ARG A 277 -2.77 -18.83 -1.00
C ARG A 277 -4.10 -18.68 -1.73
N ALA A 278 -5.20 -18.46 -1.01
CA ALA A 278 -6.50 -18.19 -1.62
C ALA A 278 -6.50 -16.93 -2.51
N LEU A 279 -5.59 -15.99 -2.25
CA LEU A 279 -5.39 -14.75 -3.03
C LEU A 279 -4.18 -14.83 -3.98
N GLY A 280 -3.70 -16.04 -4.30
CA GLY A 280 -2.65 -16.26 -5.30
C GLY A 280 -1.22 -16.00 -4.82
N MET A 281 -0.98 -15.92 -3.51
CA MET A 281 0.36 -15.84 -2.94
C MET A 281 0.93 -17.23 -2.61
N LYS A 282 2.25 -17.33 -2.44
CA LYS A 282 2.92 -18.60 -2.07
C LYS A 282 2.82 -18.93 -0.57
N GLY A 283 2.38 -17.98 0.25
CA GLY A 283 2.29 -18.03 1.70
C GLY A 283 2.07 -16.63 2.26
N ALA A 284 1.88 -16.50 3.57
CA ALA A 284 1.71 -15.20 4.22
C ALA A 284 2.93 -14.31 3.99
N ILE A 285 2.70 -13.02 3.79
CA ILE A 285 3.77 -12.04 3.61
C ILE A 285 3.71 -10.97 4.71
N ALA A 286 4.83 -10.39 5.07
CA ALA A 286 4.85 -9.19 5.92
C ALA A 286 4.18 -8.02 5.16
N HIS A 287 3.56 -7.11 5.90
CA HIS A 287 3.08 -5.84 5.34
C HIS A 287 4.25 -5.02 4.79
N GLY A 288 4.07 -4.38 3.64
CA GLY A 288 5.07 -3.45 3.12
C GLY A 288 5.34 -2.33 4.13
N MET A 289 4.29 -1.78 4.74
CA MET A 289 4.40 -0.72 5.73
C MET A 289 5.03 -1.16 7.06
N TYR A 290 4.97 -2.44 7.42
CA TYR A 290 5.78 -2.98 8.51
C TYR A 290 7.27 -2.87 8.17
N THR A 291 7.66 -3.34 6.99
CA THR A 291 9.04 -3.27 6.49
C THR A 291 9.52 -1.83 6.37
N ALA A 292 8.69 -0.92 5.86
CA ALA A 292 9.02 0.50 5.72
C ALA A 292 9.15 1.20 7.07
N SER A 293 8.20 1.01 7.98
CA SER A 293 8.25 1.61 9.32
C SER A 293 9.45 1.12 10.13
N ARG A 294 9.75 -0.18 10.06
CA ARG A 294 10.94 -0.76 10.71
C ARG A 294 12.24 -0.30 10.06
N ALA A 295 12.27 -0.07 8.75
CA ALA A 295 13.43 0.52 8.08
C ALA A 295 13.62 1.99 8.50
N LEU A 296 12.55 2.78 8.56
CA LEU A 296 12.59 4.18 9.00
C LEU A 296 13.09 4.30 10.44
N ALA A 297 12.69 3.37 11.32
CA ALA A 297 13.17 3.30 12.70
C ALA A 297 14.68 3.09 12.85
N LEU A 298 15.39 2.66 11.78
CA LEU A 298 16.84 2.51 11.79
C LEU A 298 17.60 3.77 11.35
N THR A 299 16.90 4.78 10.83
CA THR A 299 17.52 5.99 10.27
C THR A 299 17.82 7.02 11.35
N GLY A 300 18.88 7.80 11.13
CA GLY A 300 19.34 8.83 12.07
C GLY A 300 18.60 10.17 12.00
N VAL A 301 17.36 10.20 11.52
CA VAL A 301 16.56 11.43 11.38
C VAL A 301 16.53 12.18 12.73
N PRO A 302 17.08 13.40 12.81
CA PRO A 302 17.00 14.20 14.01
C PRO A 302 15.55 14.60 14.31
N SER A 303 15.19 14.76 15.59
CA SER A 303 13.93 15.39 15.98
C SER A 303 13.80 16.78 15.35
N GLU A 304 12.57 17.22 15.07
CA GLU A 304 12.23 18.55 14.52
C GLU A 304 12.70 18.84 13.09
N VAL A 305 13.55 18.01 12.47
CA VAL A 305 13.96 18.23 11.08
C VAL A 305 12.81 17.78 10.18
N PRO A 306 12.17 18.68 9.40
CA PRO A 306 11.20 18.25 8.41
C PRO A 306 11.90 17.34 7.39
N PHE A 307 11.27 16.25 7.01
CA PHE A 307 11.91 15.25 6.17
C PHE A 307 10.93 14.57 5.21
N THR A 308 11.46 14.12 4.09
CA THR A 308 10.77 13.19 3.19
C THR A 308 11.27 11.79 3.45
N TRP A 309 10.37 10.81 3.48
CA TRP A 309 10.76 9.42 3.35
C TRP A 309 9.96 8.72 2.26
N SER A 310 10.65 7.92 1.45
CA SER A 310 10.06 7.15 0.37
C SER A 310 10.53 5.70 0.41
N VAL A 311 9.68 4.78 -0.04
CA VAL A 311 10.01 3.37 -0.14
C VAL A 311 9.48 2.80 -1.45
N ASP A 312 10.32 2.02 -2.12
CA ASP A 312 9.95 1.16 -3.23
C ASP A 312 9.94 -0.31 -2.76
N PHE A 313 8.81 -1.01 -2.95
CA PHE A 313 8.69 -2.42 -2.61
C PHE A 313 8.98 -3.29 -3.83
N ALA A 314 10.11 -4.00 -3.81
CA ALA A 314 10.56 -4.82 -4.94
C ALA A 314 9.94 -6.22 -4.93
N THR A 315 10.06 -6.95 -3.82
CA THR A 315 9.48 -8.30 -3.71
C THR A 315 8.90 -8.58 -2.32
N PRO A 316 7.82 -9.37 -2.22
CA PRO A 316 7.22 -9.67 -0.93
C PRO A 316 8.15 -10.44 0.02
N VAL A 317 8.09 -10.08 1.31
CA VAL A 317 8.76 -10.80 2.40
C VAL A 317 7.85 -11.93 2.88
N ARG A 318 8.05 -13.15 2.37
CA ARG A 318 7.24 -14.32 2.76
C ARG A 318 7.64 -14.80 4.16
N LEU A 319 6.67 -14.91 5.06
CA LEU A 319 6.86 -15.28 6.46
C LEU A 319 6.84 -16.81 6.66
N PRO A 320 7.55 -17.33 7.69
CA PRO A 320 8.61 -16.65 8.44
C PRO A 320 9.84 -16.36 7.55
N ALA A 321 10.61 -15.33 7.89
CA ALA A 321 11.76 -14.89 7.11
C ALA A 321 12.94 -14.44 7.99
N THR A 322 14.13 -14.62 7.46
CA THR A 322 15.32 -13.88 7.89
C THR A 322 15.66 -12.90 6.76
N VAL A 323 15.72 -11.61 7.08
CA VAL A 323 16.04 -10.55 6.11
C VAL A 323 17.28 -9.79 6.58
N ALA A 324 18.17 -9.49 5.64
CA ALA A 324 19.32 -8.65 5.89
C ALA A 324 18.93 -7.18 5.65
N VAL A 325 19.56 -6.29 6.40
CA VAL A 325 19.39 -4.85 6.27
C VAL A 325 20.75 -4.16 6.21
N ALA A 326 20.83 -3.11 5.40
CA ALA A 326 21.94 -2.18 5.36
C ALA A 326 21.37 -0.77 5.51
N VAL A 327 22.00 0.03 6.35
CA VAL A 327 21.69 1.43 6.61
C VAL A 327 22.92 2.22 6.22
N ASP A 328 22.72 3.23 5.38
CA ASP A 328 23.74 4.15 4.91
C ASP A 328 23.27 5.57 5.26
N ASP A 329 23.85 6.14 6.31
CA ASP A 329 23.59 7.51 6.75
C ASP A 329 24.72 8.41 6.22
N ASP A 330 24.38 9.57 5.63
CA ASP A 330 25.39 10.53 5.16
C ASP A 330 26.02 11.40 6.27
N GLY A 331 25.49 11.28 7.50
CA GLY A 331 25.94 11.99 8.69
C GLY A 331 25.10 11.67 9.92
N ARG A 332 25.29 12.42 11.01
CA ARG A 332 24.48 12.33 12.25
C ARG A 332 24.20 13.71 12.82
N GLY A 333 23.07 13.84 13.52
CA GLY A 333 22.68 15.10 14.18
C GLY A 333 22.62 16.25 13.19
N ALA A 334 23.32 17.35 13.48
CA ALA A 334 23.37 18.53 12.60
C ALA A 334 24.03 18.29 11.23
N HIS A 335 24.74 17.18 11.03
CA HIS A 335 25.38 16.83 9.76
C HIS A 335 24.59 15.79 8.95
N TRP A 336 23.44 15.35 9.45
CA TRP A 336 22.59 14.42 8.73
C TRP A 336 21.79 15.17 7.66
N SER A 337 21.82 14.68 6.41
CA SER A 337 20.94 15.15 5.34
C SER A 337 20.11 14.04 4.70
N ALA A 338 20.55 12.78 4.78
CA ALA A 338 19.86 11.65 4.21
C ALA A 338 20.27 10.30 4.82
N SER A 339 19.34 9.34 4.75
CA SER A 339 19.57 7.93 5.04
C SER A 339 19.01 7.06 3.93
N HIS A 340 19.75 6.03 3.52
CA HIS A 340 19.27 4.97 2.65
C HIS A 340 19.22 3.65 3.40
N VAL A 341 18.10 2.93 3.32
CA VAL A 341 17.95 1.61 3.92
C VAL A 341 17.59 0.59 2.86
N GLN A 342 18.39 -0.47 2.75
CA GLN A 342 18.12 -1.59 1.85
C GLN A 342 17.75 -2.82 2.66
N VAL A 343 16.66 -3.48 2.27
CA VAL A 343 16.17 -4.71 2.89
C VAL A 343 16.11 -5.81 1.84
N TRP A 344 16.74 -6.96 2.09
CA TRP A 344 16.79 -8.06 1.12
C TRP A 344 16.81 -9.43 1.79
N GLY A 345 16.47 -10.46 1.00
CA GLY A 345 16.61 -11.86 1.40
C GLY A 345 18.04 -12.34 1.15
N PRO A 346 18.85 -12.64 2.18
CA PRO A 346 20.28 -12.91 2.03
C PRO A 346 20.57 -14.23 1.31
N LYS A 347 19.66 -15.21 1.37
CA LYS A 347 19.85 -16.53 0.74
C LYS A 347 19.83 -16.50 -0.79
N ARG A 348 19.17 -15.51 -1.40
CA ARG A 348 18.97 -15.43 -2.85
C ARG A 348 19.28 -14.03 -3.40
N ASN A 349 19.91 -13.16 -2.59
CA ASN A 349 20.15 -11.74 -2.90
C ASN A 349 18.94 -11.08 -3.58
N ARG A 350 17.78 -11.24 -2.96
CA ARG A 350 16.53 -10.72 -3.53
C ARG A 350 16.10 -9.46 -2.79
N PRO A 351 16.04 -8.29 -3.45
CA PRO A 351 15.62 -7.06 -2.80
C PRO A 351 14.15 -7.15 -2.39
N HIS A 352 13.84 -6.62 -1.21
CA HIS A 352 12.50 -6.54 -0.66
C HIS A 352 12.00 -5.10 -0.65
N ALA A 353 12.78 -4.18 -0.10
CA ALA A 353 12.44 -2.77 -0.02
C ALA A 353 13.70 -1.92 -0.07
N GLN A 354 13.57 -0.73 -0.67
CA GLN A 354 14.56 0.34 -0.58
C GLN A 354 13.87 1.57 -0.02
N LEU A 355 14.29 2.02 1.16
CA LEU A 355 13.84 3.26 1.78
C LEU A 355 14.89 4.35 1.53
N ARG A 356 14.43 5.56 1.25
CA ARG A 356 15.24 6.78 1.28
C ARG A 356 14.58 7.76 2.22
N VAL A 357 15.39 8.42 3.03
CA VAL A 357 14.98 9.50 3.92
C VAL A 357 15.89 10.68 3.65
N ALA A 358 15.35 11.88 3.55
CA ALA A 358 16.10 13.10 3.30
C ALA A 358 15.46 14.28 4.02
N ALA A 359 16.26 15.20 4.54
CA ALA A 359 15.76 16.48 5.04
C ALA A 359 15.02 17.25 3.93
N LEU A 360 13.97 18.00 4.30
CA LEU A 360 13.19 18.86 3.40
C LEU A 360 13.88 20.19 3.12
#